data_AF-A0A3L6S8A5-F1
#
_entry.id   AF-A0A3L6S8A5-F1
#
_cell.length_a   1.000
_cell.length_b   1.000
_cell.length_c   1.000
_cell.angle_alpha   90.00
_cell.angle_beta   90.00
_cell.angle_gamma   90.00
#
_symmetry.space_group_name_H-M   'P 1'
#
loop_
_entity.id
_entity.type
_entity.pdbx_description
1 polymer ?
#
loop_
_entity_poly.entity_id
_entity_poly.type
_entity_poly.pdbx_seq_one_letter_code
_entity_poly.pdbx_strand_id
1 'polypeptide(L)'
;MKVKITSSRVVKPEYSGGVAPTTGESVPLNVFDKVTYDVHIAVIYAFRPPNPPNAALERGLARALAVYREWAGRLGDGPDGRPAVLLSDAGARLVEATVDAPLARSMPFKPSPELLRMHPSIDGPVEELVCTSCLVLFAPSNCPNHAADRTTGVLFV
;
A
#
# COMPACT_ATOMS: atom_id res chain seq x y z
N MET A 1 12.58 12.15 -11.48
CA MET A 1 12.81 11.35 -10.26
C MET A 1 12.99 9.89 -10.65
N LYS A 2 14.07 9.21 -10.21
CA LYS A 2 14.30 7.79 -10.53
C LYS A 2 13.89 6.94 -9.33
N VAL A 3 12.74 6.26 -9.45
CA VAL A 3 12.24 5.32 -8.45
C VAL A 3 12.83 3.95 -8.73
N LYS A 4 13.38 3.31 -7.69
CA LYS A 4 13.89 1.94 -7.74
C LYS A 4 13.12 1.11 -6.72
N ILE A 5 12.30 0.18 -7.20
CA ILE A 5 11.62 -0.82 -6.37
C ILE A 5 12.69 -1.74 -5.76
N THR A 6 12.61 -1.95 -4.46
CA THR A 6 13.50 -2.83 -3.69
C THR A 6 12.81 -4.09 -3.21
N SER A 7 11.50 -4.06 -3.02
CA SER A 7 10.70 -5.23 -2.64
C SER A 7 9.25 -5.07 -3.10
N SER A 8 8.58 -6.18 -3.39
CA SER A 8 7.14 -6.26 -3.59
C SER A 8 6.67 -7.56 -2.98
N ARG A 9 5.80 -7.51 -1.97
CA ARG A 9 5.27 -8.69 -1.29
C ARG A 9 3.82 -8.51 -0.89
N VAL A 10 3.18 -9.61 -0.55
CA VAL A 10 1.82 -9.63 -0.02
C VAL A 10 1.88 -9.64 1.50
N VAL A 11 1.12 -8.74 2.13
CA VAL A 11 0.94 -8.65 3.58
C VAL A 11 -0.45 -9.18 3.91
N LYS A 12 -0.51 -10.16 4.80
CA LYS A 12 -1.76 -10.78 5.25
C LYS A 12 -2.23 -10.18 6.60
N PRO A 13 -3.53 -10.30 6.92
CA PRO A 13 -4.05 -9.93 8.24
C PRO A 13 -3.28 -10.58 9.41
N GLU A 14 -2.97 -9.81 10.44
CA GLU A 14 -2.41 -10.28 11.72
C GLU A 14 -3.47 -10.18 12.82
N TYR A 15 -4.07 -11.32 13.19
CA TYR A 15 -5.11 -11.39 14.23
C TYR A 15 -4.51 -11.50 15.63
N SER A 16 -4.83 -10.54 16.51
CA SER A 16 -4.45 -10.59 17.93
C SER A 16 -5.32 -11.62 18.68
N GLY A 17 -4.83 -12.86 18.81
CA GLY A 17 -5.54 -13.94 19.49
C GLY A 17 -5.39 -15.33 18.87
N GLY A 18 -4.68 -15.45 17.75
CA GLY A 18 -4.25 -16.72 17.17
C GLY A 18 -5.33 -17.48 16.37
N VAL A 19 -6.60 -17.06 16.42
CA VAL A 19 -7.66 -17.65 15.60
C VAL A 19 -8.01 -16.68 14.49
N ALA A 20 -7.62 -17.02 13.26
CA ALA A 20 -8.11 -16.34 12.07
C ALA A 20 -9.60 -16.66 11.89
N PRO A 21 -10.44 -15.69 11.49
CA PRO A 21 -11.80 -15.95 11.08
C PRO A 21 -11.85 -16.97 9.94
N THR A 22 -12.99 -17.66 9.78
CA THR A 22 -13.20 -18.57 8.66
C THR A 22 -13.12 -17.81 7.33
N THR A 23 -12.27 -18.30 6.43
CA THR A 23 -12.22 -17.84 5.04
C THR A 23 -13.42 -18.44 4.29
N GLY A 24 -14.27 -17.58 3.71
CA GLY A 24 -15.54 -17.99 3.10
C GLY A 24 -16.68 -17.00 3.30
N GLU A 25 -16.50 -16.03 4.19
CA GLU A 25 -17.38 -14.86 4.28
C GLU A 25 -17.23 -13.96 3.05
N SER A 26 -18.28 -13.23 2.73
CA SER A 26 -18.27 -12.24 1.65
C SER A 26 -19.10 -11.02 2.05
N VAL A 27 -18.68 -9.84 1.58
CA VAL A 27 -19.39 -8.59 1.75
C VAL A 27 -19.99 -8.21 0.39
N PRO A 28 -21.33 -8.28 0.22
CA PRO A 28 -21.96 -7.98 -1.07
C PRO A 28 -21.82 -6.50 -1.43
N LEU A 29 -21.53 -6.21 -2.71
CA LEU A 29 -21.51 -4.85 -3.20
C LEU A 29 -22.92 -4.26 -3.23
N ASN A 30 -23.08 -3.12 -2.58
CA ASN A 30 -24.35 -2.40 -2.53
C ASN A 30 -24.62 -1.63 -3.84
N VAL A 31 -25.78 -0.96 -3.94
CA VAL A 31 -26.14 -0.22 -5.16
C VAL A 31 -25.25 0.99 -5.43
N PHE A 32 -24.68 1.62 -4.40
CA PHE A 32 -23.76 2.74 -4.51
C PHE A 32 -22.39 2.29 -5.01
N ASP A 33 -21.92 1.13 -4.56
CA ASP A 33 -20.66 0.53 -5.02
C ASP A 33 -20.70 0.17 -6.51
N LYS A 34 -21.89 -0.08 -7.07
CA LYS A 34 -22.09 -0.45 -8.48
C LYS A 34 -22.23 0.74 -9.42
N VAL A 35 -22.51 1.93 -8.90
CA VAL A 35 -22.69 3.15 -9.69
C VAL A 35 -21.48 4.10 -9.60
N THR A 36 -20.43 3.68 -8.90
CA THR A 36 -19.13 4.36 -8.90
C THR A 36 -18.19 3.76 -9.96
N TYR A 37 -17.01 4.36 -10.10
CA TYR A 37 -15.98 3.91 -11.03
C TYR A 37 -15.32 2.61 -10.54
N ASP A 38 -15.21 1.64 -11.45
CA ASP A 38 -14.37 0.45 -11.27
C ASP A 38 -12.91 0.78 -11.62
N VAL A 39 -12.25 1.52 -10.71
CA VAL A 39 -10.88 1.99 -10.90
C VAL A 39 -10.11 1.94 -9.58
N HIS A 40 -8.79 1.70 -9.67
CA HIS A 40 -7.89 1.95 -8.54
C HIS A 40 -7.60 3.44 -8.41
N ILE A 41 -7.89 4.00 -7.24
CA ILE A 41 -7.57 5.39 -6.90
C ILE A 41 -6.23 5.41 -6.16
N ALA A 42 -5.27 6.18 -6.66
CA ALA A 42 -3.96 6.34 -6.01
C ALA A 42 -3.87 7.68 -5.27
N VAL A 43 -3.43 7.65 -4.00
CA VAL A 43 -3.23 8.84 -3.15
C VAL A 43 -1.82 8.84 -2.56
N ILE A 44 -1.05 9.92 -2.78
CA ILE A 44 0.35 10.03 -2.34
C ILE A 44 0.45 10.85 -1.04
N TYR A 45 0.98 10.25 0.03
CA TYR A 45 1.31 10.98 1.28
C TYR A 45 2.81 11.11 1.51
N ALA A 46 3.28 12.33 1.77
CA ALA A 46 4.69 12.60 2.03
C ALA A 46 4.92 13.05 3.49
N PHE A 47 5.81 12.35 4.20
CA PHE A 47 6.10 12.61 5.61
C PHE A 47 7.53 13.14 5.81
N ARG A 48 7.69 14.09 6.74
CA ARG A 48 9.03 14.54 7.16
C ARG A 48 9.63 13.54 8.15
N PRO A 49 10.95 13.28 8.11
CA PRO A 49 11.61 12.48 9.13
C PRO A 49 11.44 13.06 10.55
N PRO A 50 11.54 12.22 11.60
CA PRO A 50 11.79 10.78 11.54
C PRO A 50 10.54 9.97 11.14
N ASN A 51 10.74 8.93 10.33
CA ASN A 51 9.67 8.00 9.93
C ASN A 51 9.88 6.63 10.61
N PRO A 52 8.81 5.86 10.88
CA PRO A 52 8.95 4.49 11.35
C PRO A 52 9.68 3.61 10.32
N PRO A 53 10.39 2.55 10.75
CA PRO A 53 11.03 1.61 9.83
C PRO A 53 9.97 0.83 9.02
N ASN A 54 10.33 0.37 7.82
CA ASN A 54 9.41 -0.37 6.93
C ASN A 54 8.76 -1.57 7.62
N ALA A 55 9.50 -2.29 8.49
CA ALA A 55 8.95 -3.40 9.27
C ALA A 55 7.84 -2.98 10.24
N ALA A 56 7.89 -1.77 10.80
CA ALA A 56 6.82 -1.24 11.63
C ALA A 56 5.58 -0.87 10.80
N LEU A 57 5.77 -0.34 9.59
CA LEU A 57 4.69 -0.05 8.65
C LEU A 57 4.01 -1.34 8.16
N GLU A 58 4.77 -2.35 7.76
CA GLU A 58 4.26 -3.67 7.37
C GLU A 58 3.42 -4.30 8.48
N ARG A 59 3.93 -4.30 9.72
CA ARG A 59 3.21 -4.85 10.86
C ARG A 59 1.97 -4.02 11.21
N GLY A 60 2.04 -2.71 11.03
CA GLY A 60 0.87 -1.82 11.14
C GLY A 60 -0.20 -2.17 10.11
N LEU A 61 0.20 -2.39 8.86
CA LEU A 61 -0.68 -2.81 7.77
C LEU A 61 -1.30 -4.19 8.08
N ALA A 62 -0.52 -5.17 8.50
CA ALA A 62 -1.02 -6.51 8.85
C ALA A 62 -2.12 -6.43 9.93
N ARG A 63 -1.93 -5.64 10.99
CA ARG A 63 -2.96 -5.44 12.02
C ARG A 63 -4.17 -4.67 11.51
N ALA A 64 -3.98 -3.66 10.64
CA ALA A 64 -5.09 -2.94 10.04
C ALA A 64 -5.94 -3.86 9.16
N LEU A 65 -5.32 -4.74 8.38
CA LEU A 65 -6.01 -5.73 7.53
C LEU A 65 -6.81 -6.76 8.35
N ALA A 66 -6.45 -7.01 9.62
CA ALA A 66 -7.25 -7.85 10.51
C ALA A 66 -8.56 -7.17 10.96
N VAL A 67 -8.58 -5.83 10.99
CA VAL A 67 -9.78 -5.04 11.29
C VAL A 67 -10.60 -4.77 10.02
N TYR A 68 -9.91 -4.57 8.89
CA TYR A 68 -10.49 -4.22 7.59
C TYR A 68 -10.20 -5.32 6.57
N ARG A 69 -10.84 -6.48 6.73
CA ARG A 69 -10.52 -7.70 5.97
C ARG A 69 -10.82 -7.60 4.48
N GLU A 70 -11.76 -6.73 4.09
CA GLU A 70 -12.09 -6.41 2.70
C GLU A 70 -10.83 -6.02 1.92
N TRP A 71 -9.91 -5.28 2.57
CA TRP A 71 -8.66 -4.79 1.99
C TRP A 71 -7.65 -5.91 1.72
N ALA A 72 -7.80 -7.06 2.38
CA ALA A 72 -7.05 -8.29 2.12
C ALA A 72 -7.83 -9.30 1.27
N GLY A 73 -9.05 -8.97 0.85
CA GLY A 73 -9.94 -9.84 0.08
C GLY A 73 -9.70 -9.77 -1.43
N ARG A 74 -10.66 -10.32 -2.19
CA ARG A 74 -10.71 -10.27 -3.66
C ARG A 74 -12.12 -9.95 -4.12
N LEU A 75 -12.27 -9.23 -5.22
CA LEU A 75 -13.56 -9.13 -5.90
C LEU A 75 -13.90 -10.46 -6.56
N GLY A 76 -15.16 -10.85 -6.48
CA GLY A 76 -15.69 -12.04 -7.11
C GLY A 76 -17.19 -12.16 -6.90
N ASP A 77 -17.74 -13.34 -7.19
CA ASP A 77 -19.14 -13.63 -6.97
C ASP A 77 -19.35 -14.24 -5.58
N GLY A 78 -20.27 -13.66 -4.82
CA GLY A 78 -20.70 -14.18 -3.52
C GLY A 78 -21.56 -15.44 -3.66
N PRO A 79 -21.97 -16.06 -2.53
CA PRO A 79 -22.75 -17.31 -2.53
C PRO A 79 -24.10 -17.22 -3.25
N ASP A 80 -24.66 -16.02 -3.40
CA ASP A 80 -25.91 -15.74 -4.13
C ASP A 80 -25.68 -15.40 -5.61
N GLY A 81 -24.43 -15.52 -6.10
CA GLY A 81 -24.02 -15.20 -7.46
C GLY A 81 -23.95 -13.69 -7.75
N ARG A 82 -23.97 -12.84 -6.73
CA ARG A 82 -23.86 -11.38 -6.89
C ARG A 82 -22.44 -10.90 -6.62
N PRO A 83 -22.00 -9.79 -7.25
CA PRO A 83 -20.69 -9.20 -6.97
C PRO A 83 -20.49 -8.88 -5.49
N ALA A 84 -19.37 -9.35 -4.94
CA ALA A 84 -19.01 -9.21 -3.54
C ALA A 84 -17.49 -9.13 -3.36
N VAL A 85 -17.07 -8.61 -2.21
CA VAL A 85 -15.70 -8.78 -1.72
C VAL A 85 -15.62 -10.09 -0.95
N LEU A 86 -14.85 -11.04 -1.46
CA LEU A 86 -14.56 -12.30 -0.79
C LEU A 86 -13.51 -12.07 0.29
N LEU A 87 -13.85 -12.34 1.55
CA LEU A 87 -12.96 -12.18 2.70
C LEU A 87 -12.01 -13.39 2.80
N SER A 88 -11.14 -13.50 1.79
CA SER A 88 -10.22 -14.63 1.58
C SER A 88 -8.89 -14.52 2.33
N ASP A 89 -8.62 -13.37 2.95
CA ASP A 89 -7.32 -13.04 3.58
C ASP A 89 -6.13 -13.27 2.64
N ALA A 90 -6.35 -13.14 1.33
CA ALA A 90 -5.32 -13.28 0.31
C ALA A 90 -4.20 -12.23 0.49
N GLY A 91 -4.53 -11.08 1.08
CA GLY A 91 -3.61 -10.04 1.50
C GLY A 91 -3.54 -8.86 0.54
N ALA A 92 -2.92 -7.78 1.02
CA ALA A 92 -2.68 -6.56 0.27
C ALA A 92 -1.22 -6.50 -0.21
N ARG A 93 -0.98 -5.81 -1.32
CA ARG A 93 0.38 -5.63 -1.83
C ARG A 93 1.09 -4.51 -1.09
N LEU A 94 2.32 -4.77 -0.64
CA LEU A 94 3.26 -3.79 -0.09
C LEU A 94 4.49 -3.72 -0.99
N VAL A 95 4.70 -2.57 -1.63
CA VAL A 95 5.87 -2.29 -2.46
C VAL A 95 6.81 -1.35 -1.73
N GLU A 96 8.05 -1.76 -1.53
CA GLU A 96 9.10 -0.88 -1.02
C GLU A 96 9.93 -0.36 -2.17
N ALA A 97 10.23 0.93 -2.14
CA ALA A 97 11.03 1.56 -3.18
C ALA A 97 11.92 2.66 -2.61
N THR A 98 12.92 3.05 -3.39
CA THR A 98 13.91 4.05 -3.04
C THR A 98 14.06 5.08 -4.16
N VAL A 99 14.41 6.30 -3.79
CA VAL A 99 14.67 7.39 -4.71
C VAL A 99 15.95 8.10 -4.29
N ASP A 100 16.84 8.27 -5.25
CA ASP A 100 18.10 8.97 -5.08
C ASP A 100 17.92 10.49 -5.25
N ALA A 101 17.06 11.09 -4.41
CA ALA A 101 16.82 12.53 -4.36
C ALA A 101 16.09 12.94 -3.07
N PRO A 102 16.41 14.12 -2.48
CA PRO A 102 15.68 14.64 -1.32
C PRO A 102 14.22 14.91 -1.66
N LEU A 103 13.30 14.54 -0.76
CA LEU A 103 11.86 14.84 -0.89
C LEU A 103 11.61 16.35 -1.10
N ALA A 104 12.35 17.19 -0.37
CA ALA A 104 12.20 18.65 -0.45
C ALA A 104 12.49 19.21 -1.86
N ARG A 105 13.30 18.52 -2.67
CA ARG A 105 13.58 18.93 -4.07
C ARG A 105 12.42 18.60 -5.01
N SER A 106 11.58 17.63 -4.64
CA SER A 106 10.43 17.18 -5.41
C SER A 106 9.11 17.84 -4.98
N MET A 107 9.12 18.57 -3.86
CA MET A 107 7.93 19.21 -3.29
C MET A 107 7.85 20.71 -3.65
N PRO A 108 6.63 21.26 -3.83
CA PRO A 108 5.35 20.54 -3.90
C PRO A 108 5.25 19.70 -5.17
N PHE A 109 4.63 18.52 -5.09
CA PHE A 109 4.40 17.70 -6.27
C PHE A 109 3.53 18.47 -7.28
N LYS A 110 3.98 18.52 -8.52
CA LYS A 110 3.16 18.94 -9.66
C LYS A 110 2.58 17.69 -10.30
N PRO A 111 1.29 17.66 -10.69
CA PRO A 111 0.74 16.56 -11.46
C PRO A 111 1.61 16.29 -12.69
N SER A 112 2.20 15.11 -12.77
CA SER A 112 3.06 14.71 -13.87
C SER A 112 3.12 13.19 -13.99
N PRO A 113 3.42 12.64 -15.19
CA PRO A 113 3.55 11.20 -15.38
C PRO A 113 4.62 10.56 -14.47
N GLU A 114 5.60 11.32 -14.01
CA GLU A 114 6.59 10.84 -13.05
C GLU A 114 5.99 10.46 -11.69
N LEU A 115 4.86 11.05 -11.29
CA LEU A 115 4.17 10.68 -10.05
C LEU A 115 3.59 9.26 -10.11
N LEU A 116 3.26 8.76 -11.31
CA LEU A 116 2.75 7.40 -11.50
C LEU A 116 3.77 6.34 -11.06
N ARG A 117 5.06 6.68 -11.06
CA ARG A 117 6.12 5.80 -10.58
C ARG A 117 6.19 5.70 -9.06
N MET A 118 5.41 6.51 -8.33
CA MET A 118 5.40 6.51 -6.86
C MET A 118 4.35 5.58 -6.26
N HIS A 119 3.39 5.11 -7.04
CA HIS A 119 2.46 4.07 -6.62
C HIS A 119 2.75 2.77 -7.39
N PRO A 120 2.30 1.61 -6.89
CA PRO A 120 2.42 0.36 -7.63
C PRO A 120 1.72 0.49 -8.99
N SER A 121 2.32 -0.08 -10.05
CA SER A 121 1.65 -0.12 -11.34
C SER A 121 0.34 -0.89 -11.20
N ILE A 122 -0.71 -0.32 -11.76
CA ILE A 122 -2.02 -0.97 -11.91
C ILE A 122 -2.24 -1.49 -13.34
N ASP A 123 -1.20 -1.40 -14.20
CA ASP A 123 -1.24 -1.93 -15.55
C ASP A 123 -1.15 -3.46 -15.53
N GLY A 124 -2.31 -4.12 -15.63
CA GLY A 124 -2.45 -5.58 -15.63
C GLY A 124 -3.58 -6.06 -14.72
N PRO A 125 -3.82 -7.38 -14.63
CA PRO A 125 -4.80 -7.92 -13.69
C PRO A 125 -4.30 -7.71 -12.26
N VAL A 126 -4.73 -6.62 -11.63
CA VAL A 126 -4.55 -6.41 -10.19
C VAL A 126 -5.70 -7.08 -9.48
N GLU A 127 -5.43 -8.23 -8.86
CA GLU A 127 -6.44 -8.94 -8.07
C GLU A 127 -6.63 -8.29 -6.70
N GLU A 128 -5.58 -7.66 -6.17
CA GLU A 128 -5.64 -6.97 -4.89
C GLU A 128 -6.56 -5.74 -4.96
N LEU A 129 -7.52 -5.69 -4.05
CA LEU A 129 -8.32 -4.48 -3.81
C LEU A 129 -7.46 -3.31 -3.35
N VAL A 130 -6.27 -3.60 -2.80
CA VAL A 130 -5.43 -2.65 -2.10
C VAL A 130 -3.98 -2.87 -2.43
N CYS A 131 -3.39 -1.83 -2.99
CA CYS A 131 -1.98 -1.77 -3.30
C CYS A 131 -1.38 -0.58 -2.55
N THR A 132 -0.60 -0.86 -1.51
CA THR A 132 0.14 0.15 -0.76
C THR A 132 1.61 0.15 -1.20
N SER A 133 2.22 1.32 -1.26
CA SER A 133 3.67 1.46 -1.39
C SER A 133 4.26 2.22 -0.21
N CYS A 134 5.51 1.92 0.10
CA CYS A 134 6.40 2.69 0.95
C CYS A 134 7.53 3.24 0.06
N LEU A 135 7.48 4.52 -0.33
CA LEU A 135 8.57 5.14 -1.11
C LEU A 135 9.57 5.87 -0.21
N VAL A 136 10.85 5.54 -0.32
CA VAL A 136 11.94 6.12 0.47
C VAL A 136 12.75 7.13 -0.33
N LEU A 137 12.65 8.43 0.00
CA LEU A 137 13.41 9.52 -0.65
C LEU A 137 14.70 9.85 0.11
N PHE A 138 15.87 9.48 -0.44
CA PHE A 138 17.17 9.74 0.20
C PHE A 138 17.62 11.19 -0.01
N ALA A 139 18.00 11.88 1.07
CA ALA A 139 18.87 13.05 0.97
C ALA A 139 20.31 12.62 1.27
N PRO A 140 21.29 12.84 0.38
CA PRO A 140 22.68 12.90 0.82
C PRO A 140 22.87 14.24 1.54
N SER A 141 22.84 14.23 2.87
CA SER A 141 23.46 15.31 3.65
C SER A 141 24.98 15.14 3.51
N ASN A 142 25.62 16.15 2.93
CA ASN A 142 27.06 16.23 2.83
C ASN A 142 27.62 16.50 4.25
N CYS A 143 27.75 15.47 5.08
CA CYS A 143 28.43 15.53 6.37
C CYS A 143 29.46 14.39 6.45
N PRO A 144 30.76 14.69 6.48
CA PRO A 144 31.76 13.68 6.80
C PRO A 144 31.69 13.42 8.31
N ASN A 145 31.73 12.14 8.65
CA ASN A 145 31.88 11.56 9.99
C ASN A 145 30.58 11.11 10.69
N HIS A 146 30.60 9.80 10.96
CA HIS A 146 29.71 9.03 11.83
C HIS A 146 28.25 8.83 11.40
N ALA A 147 28.02 7.63 10.85
CA ALA A 147 26.81 6.81 11.01
C ALA A 147 25.51 7.57 11.33
N ALA A 148 24.86 8.13 10.31
CA ALA A 148 23.56 8.77 10.45
C ALA A 148 22.58 8.23 9.41
N ASP A 149 21.69 7.39 9.94
CA ASP A 149 20.26 7.23 9.67
C ASP A 149 19.75 7.62 8.27
N ARG A 150 19.34 6.60 7.50
CA ARG A 150 18.81 6.75 6.14
C ARG A 150 17.44 6.08 6.00
N THR A 151 16.37 6.78 6.36
CA THR A 151 15.03 6.34 5.94
C THR A 151 14.05 7.52 5.80
N THR A 152 13.62 7.78 4.57
CA THR A 152 12.42 8.58 4.30
C THR A 152 11.30 7.60 3.92
N GLY A 153 10.02 7.90 4.16
CA GLY A 153 8.92 7.00 3.81
C GLY A 153 7.74 7.80 3.25
N VAL A 154 7.09 7.26 2.24
CA VAL A 154 5.83 7.73 1.66
C VAL A 154 4.89 6.54 1.81
N LEU A 155 3.98 6.60 2.76
CA LEU A 155 2.99 5.56 2.99
C LEU A 155 1.76 5.85 2.11
N PHE A 156 1.31 4.88 1.34
CA PHE A 156 0.01 4.91 0.67
C PHE A 156 -0.96 4.08 1.49
N VAL A 157 -2.13 4.64 1.80
CA VAL A 157 -3.29 3.91 2.36
C VAL A 157 -4.30 3.75 1.24
#